data_AF-A0A9X7JZR7-F1
#
_entry.id   AF-A0A9X7JZR7-F1
#
_cell.length_a   1.000
_cell.length_b   1.000
_cell.length_c   1.000
_cell.angle_alpha   90.00
_cell.angle_beta   90.00
_cell.angle_gamma   90.00
#
_symmetry.space_group_name_H-M   'P 1'
#
loop_
_entity.id
_entity.type
_entity.pdbx_description
1 polymer ?
#
loop_
_entity_poly.entity_id
_entity_poly.type
_entity_poly.pdbx_seq_one_letter_code
_entity_poly.pdbx_strand_id
1 'polypeptide(L)'
;MLDKKKVGNILGVTSLFPVIISIIIFYVERGPDADVYFVITIYGILSIIGILFAVFSWLMTKRFFLPIISLIGNGAVLAIAFLLLLAMGISEP
;
A
#
# COMPACT_ATOMS: atom_id res chain seq x y z
N MET A 1 3.06 -13.38 -27.41
CA MET A 1 1.90 -13.18 -26.52
C MET A 1 2.35 -13.35 -25.08
N LEU A 2 2.18 -12.32 -24.24
CA LEU A 2 2.50 -12.41 -22.82
C LEU A 2 1.44 -13.26 -22.11
N ASP A 3 1.85 -14.26 -21.33
CA ASP A 3 0.92 -15.11 -20.59
C ASP A 3 0.27 -14.29 -19.45
N LYS A 4 -1.00 -13.93 -19.65
CA LYS A 4 -1.79 -13.13 -18.71
C LYS A 4 -1.83 -13.74 -17.30
N LYS A 5 -1.86 -15.08 -17.20
CA LYS A 5 -1.91 -15.78 -15.91
C LYS A 5 -0.56 -15.70 -15.18
N LYS A 6 0.54 -15.80 -15.93
CA LYS A 6 1.89 -15.60 -15.39
C LYS A 6 2.07 -14.17 -14.88
N VAL A 7 1.68 -13.18 -15.68
CA VAL A 7 1.76 -11.75 -15.31
C VAL A 7 0.90 -11.45 -14.09
N GLY A 8 -0.34 -11.94 -14.07
CA GLY A 8 -1.24 -11.76 -12.94
C GLY A 8 -0.69 -12.34 -11.64
N ASN A 9 -0.06 -13.52 -11.68
CA ASN A 9 0.60 -14.09 -10.49
C ASN A 9 1.77 -13.21 -10.01
N ILE A 10 2.60 -12.70 -10.93
CA ILE A 10 3.72 -11.80 -10.57
C ILE A 10 3.17 -10.52 -9.93
N LEU A 11 2.17 -9.89 -10.55
CA LEU A 11 1.54 -8.68 -10.01
C LEU A 11 0.95 -8.91 -8.62
N GLY A 12 0.34 -10.08 -8.37
CA GLY A 12 -0.25 -10.40 -7.07
C GLY A 12 0.78 -10.64 -5.96
N VAL A 13 1.99 -11.08 -6.30
CA VAL A 13 3.11 -11.14 -5.34
C VAL A 13 3.70 -9.75 -5.15
N THR A 14 3.96 -9.02 -6.23
CA THR A 14 4.53 -7.67 -6.19
C THR A 14 3.64 -6.68 -5.45
N SER A 15 2.32 -6.85 -5.47
CA SER A 15 1.36 -5.98 -4.76
C SER A 15 1.49 -6.04 -3.23
N LEU A 16 2.17 -7.06 -2.68
CA LEU A 16 2.47 -7.16 -1.25
C LEU A 16 3.69 -6.33 -0.83
N PHE A 17 4.61 -6.04 -1.75
CA PHE A 17 5.82 -5.28 -1.42
C PHE A 17 5.55 -3.86 -0.90
N PRO A 18 4.60 -3.09 -1.46
CA PRO A 18 4.26 -1.79 -0.89
C PRO A 18 3.88 -1.85 0.59
N VAL A 19 3.14 -2.87 1.03
CA VAL A 19 2.80 -3.06 2.47
C VAL A 19 4.06 -3.30 3.30
N ILE A 20 4.95 -4.18 2.84
CA ILE A 20 6.21 -4.48 3.54
C ILE A 20 7.09 -3.23 3.63
N ILE A 21 7.20 -2.48 2.53
CA ILE A 21 7.97 -1.22 2.47
C ILE A 21 7.37 -0.19 3.43
N SER A 22 6.04 -0.04 3.49
CA SER A 22 5.38 0.86 4.44
C SER A 22 5.70 0.50 5.90
N ILE A 23 5.75 -0.80 6.23
CA ILE A 23 6.16 -1.25 7.58
C ILE A 23 7.63 -0.88 7.85
N ILE A 24 8.53 -1.05 6.88
CA ILE A 24 9.94 -0.66 7.04
C ILE A 24 10.04 0.85 7.28
N ILE A 25 9.37 1.65 6.45
CA ILE A 25 9.34 3.12 6.58
C ILE A 25 8.82 3.54 7.95
N PHE A 26 7.79 2.86 8.49
CA PHE A 26 7.30 3.13 9.84
C PHE A 26 8.42 3.06 10.88
N TYR A 27 9.23 2.00 10.83
CA TYR A 27 10.29 1.79 11.81
C TYR A 27 11.48 2.73 11.62
N VAL A 28 11.70 3.23 10.39
CA VAL A 28 12.77 4.19 10.08
C VAL A 28 12.37 5.61 10.49
N GLU A 29 11.15 6.04 10.15
CA GLU A 29 10.67 7.42 10.33
C GLU A 29 9.99 7.67 11.69
N ARG A 30 9.76 6.63 12.52
CA ARG A 30 9.17 6.84 13.86
C ARG A 30 10.12 7.65 14.75
N GLY A 31 9.57 8.63 15.45
CA GLY A 31 10.32 9.39 16.45
C GLY A 31 9.67 10.74 16.78
N PRO A 32 10.25 11.49 17.72
CA PRO A 32 9.79 12.84 18.05
C PRO A 32 9.91 13.82 16.87
N ASP A 33 10.94 13.66 16.05
CA ASP A 33 11.26 14.53 14.91
C ASP A 33 10.78 13.95 13.57
N ALA A 34 9.78 13.07 13.60
CA ALA A 34 9.26 12.39 12.42
C ALA A 34 8.64 13.38 11.41
N ASP A 35 9.02 13.28 10.14
CA ASP A 35 8.35 14.00 9.06
C ASP A 35 7.05 13.27 8.68
N VAL A 36 5.97 13.65 9.36
CA VAL A 36 4.66 13.04 9.15
C VAL A 36 4.12 13.30 7.73
N TYR A 37 4.45 14.44 7.11
CA TYR A 37 4.04 14.75 5.74
C TYR A 37 4.70 13.80 4.73
N PHE A 38 5.99 13.52 4.92
CA PHE A 38 6.71 12.53 4.14
C PHE A 38 6.08 11.13 4.29
N VAL A 39 5.80 10.71 5.52
CA VAL A 39 5.18 9.39 5.82
C VAL A 39 3.79 9.27 5.17
N ILE A 40 2.93 10.28 5.28
CA ILE A 40 1.60 10.27 4.64
C ILE A 40 1.73 10.14 3.13
N THR A 41 2.61 10.94 2.52
CA THR A 41 2.80 10.98 1.07
C THR A 41 3.27 9.62 0.55
N ILE A 42 4.29 9.02 1.18
CA ILE A 42 4.84 7.75 0.73
C ILE A 42 3.86 6.60 0.96
N TYR A 43 3.12 6.58 2.07
CA TYR A 43 2.09 5.57 2.34
C TYR A 43 0.95 5.64 1.33
N GLY A 44 0.49 6.84 0.97
CA GLY A 44 -0.53 7.04 -0.04
C GLY A 44 -0.11 6.49 -1.40
N ILE A 45 1.07 6.90 -1.89
CA ILE A 45 1.61 6.46 -3.19
C ILE A 45 1.78 4.93 -3.22
N LEU A 46 2.46 4.36 -2.22
CA LEU A 46 2.69 2.92 -2.14
C LEU A 46 1.39 2.13 -2.09
N SER A 47 0.42 2.58 -1.28
CA SER A 47 -0.85 1.89 -1.13
C SER A 47 -1.67 1.92 -2.43
N ILE A 48 -1.72 3.05 -3.13
CA ILE A 48 -2.41 3.16 -4.42
C ILE A 48 -1.76 2.21 -5.44
N ILE A 49 -0.43 2.17 -5.52
CA ILE A 49 0.29 1.26 -6.43
C ILE A 49 -0.02 -0.21 -6.07
N GLY A 50 0.04 -0.57 -4.79
CA GLY A 50 -0.26 -1.92 -4.32
C GLY A 50 -1.70 -2.35 -4.61
N ILE A 51 -2.67 -1.46 -4.41
CA ILE A 51 -4.08 -1.69 -4.76
C ILE A 51 -4.22 -1.93 -6.27
N LEU A 52 -3.62 -1.08 -7.12
CA LEU A 52 -3.69 -1.24 -8.57
C LEU A 52 -3.11 -2.59 -9.01
N PHE A 53 -1.95 -2.98 -8.49
CA PHE A 53 -1.34 -4.28 -8.80
C PHE A 53 -2.23 -5.45 -8.35
N ALA A 54 -2.85 -5.37 -7.18
CA ALA A 54 -3.77 -6.38 -6.69
C ALA A 54 -5.02 -6.51 -7.58
N VAL A 55 -5.62 -5.38 -7.98
CA VAL A 55 -6.79 -5.36 -8.88
C VAL A 55 -6.43 -5.96 -10.24
N PHE A 56 -5.31 -5.57 -10.85
CA PHE A 56 -4.87 -6.16 -12.12
C PHE A 56 -4.55 -7.65 -11.99
N SER A 57 -3.90 -8.07 -10.91
CA SER A 57 -3.65 -9.49 -10.61
C SER A 57 -4.96 -10.29 -10.56
N TRP A 58 -5.97 -9.77 -9.86
CA TRP A 58 -7.29 -10.40 -9.79
C TRP A 58 -7.90 -10.51 -11.18
N LEU A 59 -7.97 -9.41 -11.94
CA LEU A 59 -8.59 -9.38 -13.27
C LEU A 59 -7.97 -10.40 -14.23
N MET A 60 -6.64 -10.56 -14.20
CA MET A 60 -5.90 -11.45 -15.10
C MET A 60 -5.94 -12.93 -14.67
N THR A 61 -5.90 -13.20 -13.37
CA THR A 61 -5.70 -14.57 -12.86
C THR A 61 -6.99 -15.21 -12.34
N LYS A 62 -8.02 -14.39 -12.04
CA LYS A 62 -9.26 -14.80 -11.34
C LYS A 62 -9.01 -15.55 -10.02
N ARG A 63 -7.82 -15.37 -9.44
CA ARG A 63 -7.45 -15.88 -8.12
C ARG A 63 -7.72 -14.81 -7.08
N PHE A 64 -8.25 -15.22 -5.94
CA PHE A 64 -8.73 -14.30 -4.92
C PHE A 64 -7.76 -14.14 -3.74
N PHE A 65 -6.98 -15.17 -3.42
CA PHE A 65 -6.18 -15.19 -2.18
C PHE A 65 -5.16 -14.03 -2.08
N LEU A 66 -4.20 -13.96 -3.00
CA LEU A 66 -3.16 -12.91 -2.96
C LEU A 66 -3.73 -11.50 -3.16
N PRO A 67 -4.63 -11.25 -4.14
CA PRO A 67 -5.22 -9.93 -4.31
C PRO A 67 -6.01 -9.43 -3.10
N ILE A 68 -6.78 -10.30 -2.42
CA ILE A 68 -7.57 -9.90 -1.24
C ILE A 68 -6.65 -9.51 -0.08
N ILE A 69 -5.65 -10.34 0.23
CA ILE A 69 -4.68 -10.03 1.30
C ILE A 69 -3.98 -8.71 1.00
N SER A 70 -3.57 -8.52 -0.26
CA SER A 70 -2.94 -7.30 -0.71
C SER A 70 -3.86 -6.08 -0.62
N LEU A 71 -5.13 -6.21 -1.00
CA LEU A 71 -6.11 -5.13 -0.91
C LEU A 71 -6.38 -4.73 0.54
N ILE A 72 -6.52 -5.70 1.45
CA ILE A 72 -6.70 -5.42 2.89
C ILE A 72 -5.46 -4.72 3.45
N GLY A 73 -4.26 -5.23 3.15
CA GLY A 73 -3.01 -4.65 3.65
C GLY A 73 -2.77 -3.22 3.15
N ASN A 74 -2.84 -2.99 1.83
CA ASN A 74 -2.66 -1.65 1.28
C ASN A 74 -3.84 -0.72 1.64
N GLY A 75 -5.06 -1.25 1.75
CA GLY A 75 -6.21 -0.49 2.22
C GLY A 75 -6.05 -0.03 3.67
N ALA A 76 -5.51 -0.88 4.54
CA ALA A 76 -5.20 -0.50 5.92
C ALA A 76 -4.10 0.57 5.99
N VAL A 77 -3.02 0.43 5.22
CA VAL A 77 -1.96 1.46 5.14
C VAL A 77 -2.52 2.79 4.63
N LEU A 78 -3.39 2.77 3.61
CA LEU A 78 -4.04 3.97 3.09
C LEU A 78 -4.96 4.61 4.13
N ALA A 79 -5.73 3.81 4.88
CA ALA A 79 -6.56 4.30 5.97
C ALA A 79 -5.71 4.96 7.07
N ILE A 80 -4.57 4.37 7.43
CA ILE A 80 -3.60 4.98 8.36
C ILE A 80 -3.10 6.32 7.83
N ALA A 81 -2.75 6.42 6.54
CA ALA A 81 -2.32 7.68 5.94
C ALA A 81 -3.39 8.78 6.05
N PHE A 82 -4.66 8.45 5.82
CA PHE A 82 -5.76 9.40 6.01
C PHE A 82 -5.99 9.78 7.47
N LEU A 83 -5.85 8.84 8.41
CA LEU A 83 -5.95 9.13 9.84
C LEU A 83 -4.81 10.05 10.30
N LEU A 84 -3.59 9.84 9.80
CA LEU A 84 -2.45 10.72 10.07
C LEU A 84 -2.67 12.11 9.49
N LEU A 85 -3.18 12.21 8.26
CA LEU A 85 -3.51 13.50 7.64
C LEU A 85 -4.58 14.25 8.44
N LEU A 86 -5.61 13.55 8.91
CA LEU A 86 -6.65 14.11 9.76
C LEU A 86 -6.07 14.59 11.10
N ALA A 87 -5.24 13.77 11.75
CA ALA A 87 -4.60 14.12 13.02
C ALA A 87 -3.74 15.38 12.89
N MET A 88 -2.99 15.49 11.79
CA MET A 88 -2.18 16.65 11.48
C MET A 88 -3.04 17.91 11.28
N GLY A 89 -4.09 17.83 10.47
CA GLY A 89 -4.99 18.96 10.24
C GLY A 89 -5.75 19.43 11.49
N ILE A 90 -5.93 18.56 12.50
CA ILE A 90 -6.49 18.95 13.82
C ILE A 90 -5.40 19.55 14.73
N SER A 91 -4.13 19.17 14.54
CA SER A 91 -3.01 19.64 15.36
C SER A 91 -2.45 21.00 14.93
N GLU A 92 -2.73 21.43 13.70
CA GLU A 92 -2.37 22.76 13.21
C GLU A 92 -3.27 23.83 13.88
N PRO A 93 -2.69 24.90 14.48
CA PRO A 93 -3.42 25.91 15.24
C PRO A 93 -4.24 26.90 14.38
#